data_AF-A0A199W6U4-F1
#
_entry.id   AF-A0A199W6U4-F1
#
_cell.length_a   1.000
_cell.length_b   1.000
_cell.length_c   1.000
_cell.angle_alpha   90.00
_cell.angle_beta   90.00
_cell.angle_gamma   90.00
#
_symmetry.space_group_name_H-M   'P 1'
#
loop_
_entity.id
_entity.type
_entity.pdbx_description
1 polymer ?
#
loop_
_entity_poly.entity_id
_entity_poly.type
_entity_poly.pdbx_seq_one_letter_code
_entity_poly.pdbx_strand_id
1 'polypeptide(L)' 'AIQEVHQSLVKAAKTAGLDKFETPEKMALLPDPWTPETGLVTAALKLKREQLKAKFKDELHKLYH' A
#
# COMPACT_ATOMS: atom_id res chain seq x y z
N ALA A 1 4.07 -12.94 7.59
CA ALA A 1 3.90 -11.47 7.46
C ALA A 1 2.94 -11.11 6.32
N ILE A 2 3.32 -11.22 5.04
CA ILE A 2 2.45 -10.75 3.92
C ILE A 2 1.07 -11.46 3.91
N GLN A 3 1.04 -12.78 4.08
CA GLN A 3 -0.19 -13.57 4.14
C GLN A 3 -1.13 -13.14 5.27
N GLU A 4 -0.58 -12.81 6.44
CA GLU A 4 -1.34 -12.38 7.61
C GLU A 4 -1.95 -10.99 7.40
N VAL A 5 -1.17 -10.05 6.87
CA VAL A 5 -1.66 -8.71 6.51
C VAL A 5 -2.73 -8.80 5.44
N HIS A 6 -2.53 -9.64 4.43
CA HIS A 6 -3.53 -9.89 3.38
C HIS A 6 -4.84 -10.45 3.96
N GLN A 7 -4.79 -11.44 4.84
CA GLN A 7 -5.98 -11.96 5.51
C GLN A 7 -6.72 -10.88 6.31
N SER A 8 -5.98 -10.01 7.01
CA SER A 8 -6.57 -8.89 7.75
C SER A 8 -7.25 -7.89 6.82
N LEU A 9 -6.64 -7.58 5.67
CA LEU A 9 -7.22 -6.71 4.64
C LEU A 9 -8.49 -7.31 4.02
N VAL A 10 -8.47 -8.60 3.68
CA VAL A 10 -9.64 -9.32 3.16
C VAL A 10 -10.79 -9.29 4.17
N LYS A 11 -10.49 -9.48 5.46
CA LYS A 11 -11.51 -9.40 6.52
C LYS A 11 -12.10 -7.99 6.63
N ALA A 12 -11.26 -6.96 6.56
CA ALA A 12 -11.71 -5.56 6.56
C ALA A 12 -12.56 -5.25 5.31
N ALA A 13 -12.13 -5.69 4.13
CA ALA A 13 -12.85 -5.52 2.87
C ALA A 13 -14.23 -6.18 2.90
N LYS A 14 -14.31 -7.43 3.40
CA LYS A 14 -15.59 -8.13 3.61
C LYS A 14 -16.52 -7.38 4.57
N THR A 15 -15.96 -6.83 5.65
CA THR A 15 -16.75 -6.05 6.63
C THR A 15 -17.26 -4.75 6.02
N ALA A 16 -16.47 -4.14 5.14
CA ALA A 16 -16.83 -2.93 4.41
C ALA A 16 -17.73 -3.19 3.19
N GLY A 17 -18.04 -4.46 2.86
CA GLY A 17 -18.86 -4.82 1.71
C GLY A 17 -18.19 -4.56 0.35
N LEU A 18 -16.85 -4.51 0.32
CA LEU A 18 -16.09 -4.27 -0.89
C LEU A 18 -16.08 -5.51 -1.79
N ASP A 19 -16.02 -5.28 -3.10
CA ASP A 19 -15.92 -6.33 -4.10
C ASP A 19 -14.49 -6.92 -4.14
N LYS A 20 -14.33 -8.07 -4.78
CA LYS A 20 -13.04 -8.79 -4.83
C LYS A 20 -11.96 -7.97 -5.53
N PHE A 21 -12.32 -7.21 -6.55
CA PHE A 21 -11.38 -6.38 -7.31
C PHE A 21 -10.89 -5.13 -6.55
N GLU A 22 -11.57 -4.75 -5.47
CA GLU A 22 -11.16 -3.63 -4.61
C GLU A 22 -10.13 -4.06 -3.57
N THR A 23 -9.96 -5.38 -3.37
CA THR A 23 -8.98 -5.92 -2.42
C THR A 23 -7.64 -6.15 -3.12
N PRO A 24 -6.54 -5.56 -2.62
CA PRO A 24 -5.22 -5.75 -3.22
C PRO A 24 -4.70 -7.17 -2.99
N GLU A 25 -4.50 -7.94 -4.08
CA GLU A 25 -3.92 -9.29 -4.02
C GLU A 25 -2.39 -9.28 -3.94
N LYS A 26 -1.74 -8.42 -4.72
CA LYS A 26 -0.28 -8.28 -4.73
C LYS A 26 0.13 -7.08 -3.90
N MET A 27 0.99 -7.31 -2.90
CA MET A 27 1.41 -6.29 -1.95
C MET A 27 2.83 -6.54 -1.45
N ALA A 28 3.59 -5.47 -1.26
CA ALA A 28 4.93 -5.48 -0.70
C ALA A 28 4.91 -4.82 0.68
N LEU A 29 5.57 -5.44 1.66
CA LEU A 29 5.73 -4.86 3.00
C LEU A 29 7.05 -4.11 3.05
N LEU A 30 6.97 -2.81 3.33
CA LEU A 30 8.13 -1.95 3.44
C LEU A 30 8.44 -1.72 4.92
N PRO A 31 9.69 -1.95 5.36
CA PRO A 31 10.08 -1.68 6.74
C PRO A 31 10.28 -0.18 7.02
N ASP A 32 10.42 0.64 5.97
CA ASP A 32 10.68 2.08 6.08
C ASP A 32 9.36 2.86 6.29
N PRO A 33 9.22 3.60 7.40
CA PRO A 33 8.00 4.35 7.69
C PRO A 33 7.87 5.59 6.80
N TRP A 34 6.63 5.90 6.39
CA TRP A 34 6.36 7.11 5.62
C TRP A 34 6.27 8.33 6.54
N THR A 35 7.35 9.09 6.61
CA THR A 35 7.41 10.34 7.39
C THR A 35 7.29 11.56 6.48
N PRO A 36 6.84 12.72 7.00
CA PRO A 36 6.86 13.96 6.23
C PRO A 36 8.28 14.37 5.82
N GLU A 37 9.28 13.97 6.59
CA GLU A 37 10.71 14.21 6.32
C GLU A 37 11.21 13.44 5.09
N THR A 38 10.73 12.20 4.88
CA THR A 38 11.02 11.44 3.64
C THR A 38 10.31 12.00 2.40
N GLY A 39 9.45 13.01 2.58
CA GLY A 39 8.71 13.64 1.49
C GLY A 39 7.61 12.76 0.89
N LEU A 40 7.31 11.60 1.48
CA LEU A 40 6.25 10.68 1.00
C LEU A 40 4.86 11.08 1.47
N VAL A 41 4.78 11.67 2.65
CA VAL A 41 3.52 12.19 3.21
C VAL A 41 3.60 13.69 3.44
N THR A 42 2.46 14.35 3.53
CA THR A 42 2.40 15.75 3.99
C THR A 42 2.57 15.81 5.51
N ALA A 43 2.78 17.02 6.06
CA ALA A 43 2.82 17.22 7.51
C ALA A 43 1.52 16.77 8.22
N ALA A 44 0.41 16.67 7.48
CA ALA A 44 -0.87 16.11 7.95
C ALA A 44 -1.03 14.62 7.63
N LEU A 45 0.07 13.89 7.36
CA LEU A 45 0.12 12.48 6.99
C LEU A 45 -0.73 12.09 5.77
N LYS A 46 -1.02 13.05 4.87
CA LYS A 46 -1.69 12.75 3.60
C LYS A 46 -0.68 12.22 2.59
N LEU A 47 -1.05 11.17 1.85
CA LEU A 47 -0.20 10.53 0.86
C LEU A 47 0.07 11.46 -0.34
N LYS A 48 1.34 11.67 -0.67
CA LYS A 48 1.74 12.35 -1.92
C LYS A 48 1.83 11.32 -3.04
N ARG A 49 0.70 11.05 -3.70
CA ARG A 49 0.58 9.98 -4.72
C ARG A 49 1.65 10.03 -5.81
N GLU A 50 2.01 11.21 -6.32
CA GLU A 50 3.08 11.36 -7.32
C GLU A 50 4.45 10.88 -6.81
N GLN A 51 4.84 11.30 -5.61
CA GLN A 51 6.12 10.93 -5.00
C GLN A 51 6.18 9.43 -4.69
N LEU A 52 5.09 8.87 -4.15
CA LEU A 52 5.00 7.42 -3.93
C LEU A 52 5.07 6.66 -5.25
N LYS A 53 4.33 7.08 -6.27
CA LYS A 53 4.33 6.42 -7.58
C LYS A 53 5.70 6.45 -8.22
N ALA A 54 6.46 7.54 -8.09
CA ALA A 54 7.82 7.63 -8.58
C ALA A 54 8.79 6.73 -7.80
N LYS A 55 8.77 6.79 -6.46
CA LYS A 55 9.68 6.02 -5.59
C LYS A 55 9.44 4.51 -5.69
N PHE A 56 8.18 4.08 -5.74
CA PHE A 56 7.80 2.67 -5.75
C PHE A 56 7.50 2.13 -7.15
N LYS A 57 7.74 2.90 -8.23
CA LYS A 57 7.45 2.46 -9.60
C LYS A 57 8.10 1.13 -9.94
N ASP A 58 9.38 1.00 -9.60
CA ASP A 58 10.20 -0.17 -9.91
C ASP A 58 9.73 -1.41 -9.11
N GLU A 59 9.46 -1.24 -7.81
CA GLU A 59 8.92 -2.31 -6.97
C GLU A 59 7.52 -2.75 -7.40
N LEU A 60 6.64 -1.80 -7.75
CA LEU A 60 5.32 -2.12 -8.30
C LEU A 60 5.46 -2.88 -9.63
N HIS A 61 6.43 -2.53 -10.47
CA HIS A 61 6.68 -3.23 -11.71
C HIS A 61 7.13 -4.68 -11.46
N LYS A 62 8.09 -4.92 -10.56
CA LYS A 62 8.51 -6.28 -10.15
C LYS A 62 7.43 -7.09 -9.45
N LEU A 63 6.47 -6.42 -8.82
CA LEU A 63 5.37 -7.10 -8.15
C LEU A 63 4.37 -7.65 -9.18
N TYR A 64 4.12 -6.90 -10.26
CA TYR A 64 3.16 -7.30 -11.29
C TYR A 64 3.75 -8.13 -12.43
N HIS A 65 5.01 -7.88 -12.81
CA HIS A 65 5.77 -8.60 -13.85
C HIS A 65 6.72 -9.63 -13.25
#